data_AF-A0A9W8WLT0-F1
#
_entry.id   AF-A0A9W8WLT0-F1
#
_cell.length_a   1.000
_cell.length_b   1.000
_cell.length_c   1.000
_cell.angle_alpha   90.00
_cell.angle_beta   90.00
_cell.angle_gamma   90.00
#
_symmetry.space_group_name_H-M   'P 1'
#
loop_
_entity.id
_entity.type
_entity.pdbx_description
1 polymer ?
#
loop_
_entity_poly.entity_id
_entity_poly.type
_entity_poly.pdbx_seq_one_letter_code
_entity_poly.pdbx_strand_id
1 'polypeptide(L)'
;MYTSTLLTLSLIPAALAAVHVVKVGDGGLTFSPADLKAAVGDTVEFHFYRGTHSVAQSSFDKPCEPLNSTSFFSGEFNVQNDVSDRVFTIDVDAGTPIWYYCAVNGHCQNGMVGVINAPSSGQRTLAAYRRAAANVDETVEPRSTIGGEIGPAATATSGSSDGSTSTGSATSGTASSTSGTASSTETSTPNAGTEARGEIRWGLMSMGVAMAGFFGGLMM
;
A
#
# COMPACT_ATOMS: atom_id res chain seq x y z
N MET A 1 -53.73 -21.44 31.28
CA MET A 1 -52.61 -21.70 30.35
C MET A 1 -51.91 -20.36 30.13
N TYR A 2 -50.73 -20.15 30.70
CA TYR A 2 -49.97 -18.91 30.53
C TYR A 2 -48.80 -19.19 29.59
N THR A 3 -48.83 -18.59 28.41
CA THR A 3 -47.75 -18.66 27.43
C THR A 3 -46.74 -17.56 27.73
N SER A 4 -45.59 -17.93 28.27
CA SER A 4 -44.42 -17.06 28.40
C SER A 4 -43.79 -16.82 27.02
N THR A 5 -43.90 -15.61 26.50
CA THR A 5 -43.13 -15.15 25.34
C THR A 5 -41.73 -14.74 25.79
N LEU A 6 -40.72 -15.56 25.46
CA LEU A 6 -39.32 -15.20 25.64
C LEU A 6 -38.91 -14.20 24.55
N LEU A 7 -38.54 -12.99 24.96
CA LEU A 7 -38.00 -11.95 24.10
C LEU A 7 -36.51 -12.25 23.86
N THR A 8 -36.16 -12.83 22.72
CA THR A 8 -34.76 -13.06 22.34
C THR A 8 -34.17 -11.77 21.78
N LEU A 9 -33.28 -11.13 22.54
CA LEU A 9 -32.51 -9.98 22.09
C LEU A 9 -31.44 -10.47 21.10
N SER A 10 -31.68 -10.29 19.80
CA SER A 10 -30.70 -10.57 18.74
C SER A 10 -29.63 -9.47 18.76
N LEU A 11 -28.41 -9.84 19.15
CA LEU A 11 -27.24 -8.98 19.02
C LEU A 11 -26.79 -9.03 17.57
N ILE A 12 -27.10 -7.99 16.79
CA ILE A 12 -26.59 -7.86 15.42
C ILE A 12 -25.10 -7.49 15.51
N PRO A 13 -24.17 -8.29 14.97
CA PRO A 13 -22.77 -7.90 14.91
C PRO A 13 -22.64 -6.65 14.04
N ALA A 14 -22.19 -5.54 14.62
CA ALA A 14 -21.73 -4.40 13.83
C ALA A 14 -20.40 -4.82 13.18
N ALA A 15 -20.42 -5.08 11.88
CA ALA A 15 -19.19 -5.25 11.13
C ALA A 15 -18.49 -3.88 11.06
N LEU A 16 -17.31 -3.77 11.66
CA LEU A 16 -16.46 -2.60 11.54
C LEU A 16 -15.86 -2.58 10.13
N ALA A 17 -15.99 -1.46 9.42
CA ALA A 17 -15.30 -1.22 8.16
C ALA A 17 -13.79 -1.29 8.37
N ALA A 18 -13.10 -2.14 7.61
CA ALA A 18 -11.65 -2.27 7.68
C ALA A 18 -10.96 -1.23 6.78
N VAL A 19 -9.75 -0.81 7.19
CA VAL A 19 -8.86 0.02 6.39
C VAL A 19 -7.76 -0.86 5.83
N HIS A 20 -7.64 -0.91 4.51
CA HIS A 20 -6.58 -1.64 3.80
C HIS A 20 -5.53 -0.67 3.27
N VAL A 21 -4.27 -1.06 3.34
CA VAL A 21 -3.15 -0.22 2.87
C VAL A 21 -2.54 -0.81 1.60
N VAL A 22 -2.42 0.01 0.57
CA VAL A 22 -1.62 -0.25 -0.63
C VAL A 22 -0.48 0.76 -0.70
N LYS A 23 0.75 0.25 -0.62
CA LYS A 23 1.95 1.04 -0.85
C LYS A 23 2.14 1.29 -2.33
N VAL A 24 2.35 2.53 -2.72
CA VAL A 24 2.54 2.97 -4.09
C VAL A 24 3.97 3.45 -4.26
N GLY A 25 4.76 2.77 -5.09
CA GLY A 25 6.14 3.19 -5.36
C GLY A 25 7.19 2.67 -4.37
N ASP A 26 6.81 1.88 -3.36
CA ASP A 26 7.76 1.36 -2.35
C ASP A 26 8.73 0.36 -3.00
N GLY A 27 9.96 0.80 -3.22
CA GLY A 27 11.01 -0.02 -3.84
C GLY A 27 10.89 -0.19 -5.37
N GLY A 28 10.08 0.62 -6.07
CA GLY A 28 10.04 0.63 -7.54
C GLY A 28 8.65 0.88 -8.13
N LEU A 29 8.47 0.55 -9.41
CA LEU A 29 7.21 0.74 -10.15
C LEU A 29 6.16 -0.33 -9.76
N THR A 30 5.66 -0.26 -8.53
CA THR A 30 4.80 -1.30 -7.94
C THR A 30 3.69 -0.75 -7.06
N PHE A 31 2.62 -1.54 -6.97
CA PHE A 31 1.62 -1.47 -5.91
C PHE A 31 1.84 -2.66 -4.97
N SER A 32 1.85 -2.44 -3.66
CA SER A 32 2.07 -3.51 -2.67
C SER A 32 1.06 -3.44 -1.53
N PRO A 33 0.13 -4.42 -1.41
CA PRO A 33 -0.08 -5.53 -2.34
C PRO A 33 -0.67 -5.05 -3.68
N ALA A 34 -0.37 -5.77 -4.76
CA ALA A 34 -0.95 -5.51 -6.09
C ALA A 34 -2.28 -6.27 -6.32
N ASP A 35 -2.59 -7.28 -5.49
CA ASP A 35 -3.87 -8.00 -5.45
C ASP A 35 -4.38 -7.93 -4.02
N LEU A 36 -5.44 -7.16 -3.80
CA LEU A 36 -6.02 -6.90 -2.49
C LEU A 36 -7.44 -7.48 -2.42
N LYS A 37 -7.83 -8.02 -1.27
CA LYS A 37 -9.23 -8.36 -0.96
C LYS A 37 -9.77 -7.38 0.06
N ALA A 38 -10.92 -6.80 -0.23
CA ALA A 38 -11.61 -5.86 0.65
C ALA A 38 -13.12 -6.11 0.58
N ALA A 39 -13.81 -6.07 1.72
CA ALA A 39 -15.25 -6.22 1.78
C ALA A 39 -15.96 -4.93 1.36
N VAL A 40 -17.23 -5.04 0.98
CA VAL A 40 -18.05 -3.84 0.74
C VAL A 40 -18.18 -3.06 2.05
N GLY A 41 -17.92 -1.75 1.99
CA GLY A 41 -17.87 -0.86 3.14
C GLY A 41 -16.48 -0.70 3.76
N ASP A 42 -15.48 -1.46 3.33
CA ASP A 42 -14.08 -1.19 3.67
C ASP A 42 -13.54 0.02 2.90
N THR A 43 -12.40 0.56 3.35
CA THR A 43 -11.65 1.59 2.64
C THR A 43 -10.28 1.08 2.21
N VAL A 44 -9.74 1.64 1.13
CA VAL A 44 -8.37 1.37 0.66
C VAL A 44 -7.59 2.67 0.62
N GLU A 45 -6.50 2.73 1.38
CA GLU A 45 -5.56 3.83 1.39
C GLU A 45 -4.35 3.53 0.51
N PHE A 46 -4.06 4.45 -0.41
CA PHE A 46 -2.88 4.44 -1.23
C PHE A 46 -1.80 5.33 -0.60
N HIS A 47 -0.73 4.71 -0.11
CA HIS A 47 0.40 5.36 0.57
C HIS A 47 1.53 5.56 -0.42
N PHE A 48 1.83 6.80 -0.79
CA PHE A 48 2.79 7.12 -1.84
C PHE A 48 4.21 7.27 -1.30
N TYR A 49 5.12 6.44 -1.80
CA TYR A 49 6.54 6.45 -1.48
C TYR A 49 7.32 7.34 -2.46
N ARG A 50 8.60 7.57 -2.13
CA ARG A 50 9.53 8.38 -2.91
C ARG A 50 9.43 8.12 -4.43
N GLY A 51 9.26 9.19 -5.19
CA GLY A 51 9.06 9.16 -6.64
C GLY A 51 7.80 9.92 -7.06
N THR A 52 7.51 9.87 -8.35
CA THR A 52 6.25 10.38 -8.91
C THR A 52 5.37 9.20 -9.24
N HIS A 53 4.23 9.09 -8.55
CA HIS A 53 3.29 8.00 -8.77
C HIS A 53 1.85 8.50 -8.66
N SER A 54 0.93 7.72 -9.19
CA SER A 54 -0.50 7.96 -9.07
C SER A 54 -1.25 6.64 -9.03
N VAL A 55 -2.55 6.71 -8.75
CA VAL A 55 -3.47 5.59 -8.93
C VAL A 55 -4.71 6.09 -9.66
N ALA A 56 -5.07 5.39 -10.74
CA ALA A 56 -6.25 5.66 -11.55
C ALA A 56 -7.03 4.36 -11.80
N GLN A 57 -8.35 4.43 -11.78
CA GLN A 57 -9.21 3.30 -12.11
C GLN A 57 -9.29 3.07 -13.61
N SER A 58 -9.34 1.81 -14.00
CA SER A 58 -9.38 1.34 -15.39
C SER A 58 -10.32 0.15 -15.52
N SER A 59 -10.53 -0.32 -16.75
CA SER A 59 -11.14 -1.63 -16.99
C SER A 59 -10.05 -2.69 -17.16
N PHE A 60 -10.39 -3.96 -16.92
CA PHE A 60 -9.47 -5.06 -17.23
C PHE A 60 -9.05 -5.07 -18.72
N ASP A 61 -9.98 -4.73 -19.62
CA ASP A 61 -9.80 -4.84 -21.07
C ASP A 61 -9.04 -3.65 -21.67
N LYS A 62 -8.98 -2.53 -20.95
CA LYS A 62 -8.27 -1.31 -21.32
C LYS A 62 -7.38 -0.87 -20.15
N PRO A 63 -6.25 -1.56 -19.91
CA PRO A 63 -5.25 -1.08 -18.97
C PRO A 63 -4.67 0.26 -19.43
N CYS A 64 -4.10 1.00 -18.48
CA CYS A 64 -3.43 2.29 -18.72
C CYS A 64 -4.33 3.40 -19.28
N GLU A 65 -5.66 3.22 -19.28
CA GLU A 65 -6.67 4.21 -19.68
C GLU A 65 -7.73 4.33 -18.57
N PRO A 66 -8.24 5.55 -18.28
CA PRO A 66 -9.28 5.69 -17.28
C PRO A 66 -10.54 4.93 -17.69
N LEU A 67 -11.19 4.31 -16.71
CA LEU A 67 -12.44 3.58 -16.95
C LEU A 67 -13.52 4.49 -17.53
N ASN A 68 -13.64 5.72 -17.02
CA ASN A 68 -14.51 6.77 -17.54
C ASN A 68 -14.15 8.12 -16.89
N SER A 69 -14.87 9.19 -17.22
CA SER A 69 -14.60 10.55 -16.69
C SER A 69 -14.89 10.73 -15.19
N THR A 70 -15.56 9.77 -14.56
CA THR A 70 -15.95 9.80 -13.14
C THR A 70 -15.22 8.75 -12.30
N SER A 71 -14.41 7.90 -12.92
CA SER A 71 -13.66 6.86 -12.24
C SER A 71 -12.49 7.47 -11.48
N PHE A 72 -12.11 6.88 -10.35
CA PHE A 72 -11.19 7.56 -9.43
C PHE A 72 -9.80 7.82 -10.03
N PHE A 73 -9.20 8.91 -9.59
CA PHE A 73 -7.82 9.29 -9.86
C PHE A 73 -7.25 10.09 -8.69
N SER A 74 -6.10 9.67 -8.17
CA SER A 74 -5.43 10.35 -7.06
C SER A 74 -4.78 11.67 -7.46
N GLY A 75 -4.51 11.89 -8.75
CA GLY A 75 -3.51 12.85 -9.17
C GLY A 75 -2.10 12.28 -9.00
N GLU A 76 -1.11 12.97 -9.56
CA GLU A 76 0.29 12.65 -9.34
C GLU A 76 0.76 13.10 -7.96
N PHE A 77 1.20 12.14 -7.14
CA PHE A 77 1.93 12.39 -5.91
C PHE A 77 3.43 12.42 -6.23
N ASN A 78 4.03 13.59 -6.05
CA ASN A 78 5.47 13.83 -6.24
C ASN A 78 6.17 13.83 -4.88
N VAL A 79 6.60 12.65 -4.43
CA VAL A 79 7.15 12.46 -3.08
C VAL A 79 8.68 12.50 -3.14
N GLN A 80 9.29 13.45 -2.43
CA GLN A 80 10.76 13.65 -2.45
C GLN A 80 11.50 12.74 -1.47
N ASN A 81 10.87 12.42 -0.34
CA ASN A 81 11.45 11.65 0.76
C ASN A 81 10.68 10.33 0.95
N ASP A 82 11.00 9.58 2.01
CA ASP A 82 10.46 8.25 2.36
C ASP A 82 9.03 7.97 1.86
N VAL A 83 8.03 8.59 2.50
CA VAL A 83 6.59 8.44 2.20
C VAL A 83 5.89 9.80 2.35
N SER A 84 4.81 10.03 1.59
CA SER A 84 3.96 11.21 1.75
C SER A 84 3.26 11.21 3.11
N ASP A 85 3.04 12.41 3.65
CA ASP A 85 2.21 12.65 4.84
C ASP A 85 0.70 12.51 4.56
N ARG A 86 0.33 12.35 3.28
CA ARG A 86 -1.04 12.21 2.81
C ARG A 86 -1.22 10.94 2.01
N VAL A 87 -2.41 10.39 2.11
CA VAL A 87 -2.85 9.22 1.36
C VAL A 87 -4.02 9.60 0.46
N PHE A 88 -4.24 8.80 -0.57
CA PHE A 88 -5.49 8.83 -1.33
C PHE A 88 -6.35 7.64 -0.89
N THR A 89 -7.59 7.90 -0.48
CA THR A 89 -8.49 6.89 0.07
C THR A 89 -9.70 6.72 -0.84
N ILE A 90 -10.07 5.47 -1.12
CA ILE A 90 -11.31 5.12 -1.81
C ILE A 90 -12.16 4.21 -0.93
N ASP A 91 -13.48 4.30 -1.12
CA ASP A 91 -14.45 3.38 -0.53
C ASP A 91 -14.63 2.16 -1.44
N VAL A 92 -14.82 0.99 -0.83
CA VAL A 92 -15.17 -0.24 -1.55
C VAL A 92 -16.69 -0.38 -1.57
N ASP A 93 -17.33 0.25 -2.56
CA ASP A 93 -18.80 0.29 -2.65
C ASP A 93 -19.42 -0.98 -3.24
N ALA A 94 -18.62 -1.78 -3.96
CA ALA A 94 -19.09 -2.98 -4.64
C ALA A 94 -18.09 -4.13 -4.53
N GLY A 95 -18.60 -5.36 -4.41
CA GLY A 95 -17.79 -6.58 -4.40
C GLY A 95 -17.24 -6.98 -5.77
N THR A 96 -17.42 -6.13 -6.79
CA THR A 96 -16.87 -6.36 -8.13
C THR A 96 -15.38 -5.98 -8.20
N PRO A 97 -14.60 -6.60 -9.09
CA PRO A 97 -13.18 -6.28 -9.23
C PRO A 97 -12.95 -4.81 -9.63
N ILE A 98 -11.99 -4.15 -8.98
CA ILE A 98 -11.52 -2.80 -9.31
C ILE A 98 -10.11 -2.93 -9.85
N TRP A 99 -9.93 -2.66 -11.14
CA TRP A 99 -8.62 -2.65 -11.81
C TRP A 99 -8.06 -1.23 -11.81
N TYR A 100 -6.78 -1.08 -11.48
CA TYR A 100 -6.15 0.23 -11.41
C TYR A 100 -4.71 0.20 -11.90
N TYR A 101 -4.21 1.37 -12.26
CA TYR A 101 -2.89 1.57 -12.84
C TYR A 101 -2.26 2.86 -12.31
N CYS A 102 -0.95 2.97 -12.44
CA CYS A 102 -0.25 4.24 -12.27
C CYS A 102 -0.30 5.02 -13.58
N ALA A 103 -0.85 6.24 -13.54
CA ALA A 103 -1.08 7.05 -14.72
C ALA A 103 0.16 7.82 -15.20
N VAL A 104 1.25 7.78 -14.45
CA VAL A 104 2.53 8.32 -14.89
C VAL A 104 3.01 7.57 -16.13
N ASN A 105 3.44 8.32 -17.15
CA ASN A 105 3.83 7.75 -18.43
C ASN A 105 4.91 6.66 -18.28
N GLY A 106 4.71 5.53 -18.94
CA GLY A 106 5.59 4.36 -18.86
C GLY A 106 5.43 3.49 -17.61
N HIS A 107 4.83 3.96 -16.51
CA HIS A 107 4.75 3.16 -15.29
C HIS A 107 3.79 1.97 -15.44
N CYS A 108 2.60 2.20 -16.03
CA CYS A 108 1.61 1.16 -16.27
C CYS A 108 2.14 0.03 -17.18
N GLN A 109 2.77 0.38 -18.30
CA GLN A 109 3.34 -0.55 -19.27
C GLN A 109 4.48 -1.38 -18.66
N ASN A 110 5.24 -0.79 -17.73
CA ASN A 110 6.27 -1.48 -16.98
C ASN A 110 5.74 -2.32 -15.80
N GLY A 111 4.41 -2.50 -15.73
CA GLY A 111 3.78 -3.44 -14.80
C GLY A 111 3.26 -2.82 -13.51
N MET A 112 3.24 -1.48 -13.39
CA MET A 112 2.66 -0.78 -12.24
C MET A 112 1.13 -0.73 -12.36
N VAL A 113 0.54 -1.89 -12.09
CA VAL A 113 -0.90 -2.14 -12.10
C VAL A 113 -1.31 -3.00 -10.92
N GLY A 114 -2.56 -2.88 -10.49
CA GLY A 114 -3.12 -3.66 -9.41
C GLY A 114 -4.61 -3.91 -9.55
N VAL A 115 -5.13 -4.69 -8.61
CA VAL A 115 -6.52 -5.08 -8.56
C VAL A 115 -7.01 -5.24 -7.12
N ILE A 116 -8.19 -4.70 -6.83
CA ILE A 116 -8.97 -5.04 -5.63
C ILE A 116 -10.03 -6.04 -6.05
N ASN A 117 -10.22 -7.09 -5.26
CA ASN A 117 -11.25 -8.10 -5.44
C ASN A 117 -11.18 -8.81 -6.81
N ALA A 118 -9.97 -9.19 -7.26
CA ALA A 118 -9.82 -10.01 -8.47
C ALA A 118 -10.71 -11.27 -8.47
N PRO A 119 -11.27 -11.70 -9.61
CA PRO A 119 -12.00 -12.96 -9.70
C PRO A 119 -11.14 -14.14 -9.20
N SER A 120 -11.74 -15.03 -8.40
CA SER A 120 -11.05 -16.23 -7.88
C SER A 120 -10.84 -17.32 -8.93
N SER A 121 -11.46 -17.18 -10.11
CA SER A 121 -11.37 -18.12 -11.23
C SER A 121 -11.51 -17.39 -12.57
N GLY A 122 -11.17 -18.10 -13.65
CA GLY A 122 -11.24 -17.56 -15.01
C GLY A 122 -9.96 -16.87 -15.47
N GLN A 123 -10.06 -16.12 -16.56
CA GLN A 123 -8.90 -15.55 -17.27
C GLN A 123 -8.53 -14.14 -16.81
N ARG A 124 -9.43 -13.46 -16.08
CA ARG A 124 -9.24 -12.10 -15.56
C ARG A 124 -8.37 -12.09 -14.31
N THR A 125 -7.08 -12.36 -14.50
CA THR A 125 -6.07 -12.40 -13.43
C THR A 125 -5.19 -11.17 -13.47
N LEU A 126 -4.55 -10.82 -12.34
CA LEU A 126 -3.56 -9.75 -12.30
C LEU A 126 -2.38 -9.98 -13.26
N ALA A 127 -1.98 -11.24 -13.47
CA ALA A 127 -0.95 -11.59 -14.46
C ALA A 127 -1.40 -11.29 -15.89
N ALA A 128 -2.65 -11.60 -16.24
CA ALA A 128 -3.21 -11.26 -17.55
C ALA A 128 -3.33 -9.74 -17.73
N TYR A 129 -3.72 -9.03 -16.67
CA TYR A 129 -3.82 -7.57 -16.69
C TYR A 129 -2.45 -6.90 -16.88
N ARG A 130 -1.42 -7.35 -16.15
CA ARG A 130 -0.01 -6.92 -16.36
C ARG A 130 0.46 -7.14 -17.79
N ARG A 131 0.17 -8.32 -18.36
CA ARG A 131 0.55 -8.62 -19.76
C ARG A 131 -0.19 -7.71 -20.74
N ALA A 132 -1.46 -7.43 -20.51
CA ALA A 132 -2.22 -6.51 -21.36
C ALA A 132 -1.66 -5.07 -21.27
N ALA A 133 -1.35 -4.59 -20.06
CA ALA A 133 -0.76 -3.28 -19.82
C ALA A 133 0.57 -3.07 -20.55
N ALA A 134 1.44 -4.10 -20.57
CA ALA A 134 2.72 -4.05 -21.27
C ALA A 134 2.60 -3.89 -22.81
N ASN A 135 1.42 -4.10 -23.38
CA ASN A 135 1.16 -3.94 -24.81
C ASN A 135 0.40 -2.64 -25.13
N VAL A 136 0.18 -1.75 -24.16
CA VAL A 136 -0.45 -0.46 -24.40
C VAL A 136 0.60 0.54 -24.87
N ASP A 137 0.31 1.24 -25.97
CA ASP A 137 1.24 2.20 -26.57
C ASP A 137 1.51 3.42 -25.67
N GLU A 138 0.47 3.97 -25.05
CA GLU A 138 0.55 5.19 -24.25
C GLU A 138 -0.39 5.14 -23.05
N THR A 139 0.07 5.67 -21.91
CA THR A 139 -0.77 5.83 -20.72
C THR A 139 -1.62 7.09 -20.83
N VAL A 140 -2.92 6.97 -20.58
CA VAL A 140 -3.82 8.11 -20.51
C VAL A 140 -3.97 8.54 -19.06
N GLU A 141 -3.59 9.79 -18.77
CA GLU A 141 -3.78 10.39 -17.46
C GLU A 141 -5.12 11.14 -17.37
N PRO A 142 -5.92 10.92 -16.30
CA PRO A 142 -7.11 11.72 -16.06
C PRO A 142 -6.76 13.17 -15.70
N ARG A 143 -7.61 14.14 -16.08
CA ARG A 143 -7.28 15.58 -15.95
C ARG A 143 -7.33 16.13 -14.53
N SER A 144 -8.05 15.48 -13.62
CA SER A 144 -8.34 16.02 -12.30
C SER A 144 -8.49 14.90 -11.29
N THR A 145 -8.05 15.17 -10.07
CA THR A 145 -8.28 14.29 -8.92
C THR A 145 -9.78 14.11 -8.68
N ILE A 146 -10.23 12.86 -8.52
CA ILE A 146 -11.65 12.52 -8.41
C ILE A 146 -11.84 11.12 -7.79
N GLY A 147 -13.03 10.85 -7.23
CA GLY A 147 -13.45 9.49 -6.84
C GLY A 147 -12.77 8.93 -5.59
N GLY A 148 -12.20 9.80 -4.76
CA GLY A 148 -11.61 9.46 -3.47
C GLY A 148 -11.21 10.72 -2.71
N GLU A 149 -10.70 10.55 -1.49
CA GLU A 149 -10.32 11.64 -0.60
C GLU A 149 -8.81 11.67 -0.39
N ILE A 150 -8.23 12.88 -0.39
CA ILE A 150 -6.82 13.08 -0.02
C ILE A 150 -6.78 13.61 1.41
N GLY A 151 -6.13 12.87 2.31
CA GLY A 151 -6.11 13.20 3.72
C GLY A 151 -4.94 12.57 4.46
N PRO A 152 -4.81 12.79 5.78
CA PRO A 152 -3.88 12.02 6.60
C PRO A 152 -4.29 10.55 6.59
N ALA A 153 -3.30 9.65 6.68
CA ALA A 153 -3.58 8.22 6.87
C ALA A 153 -4.45 8.00 8.11
N ALA A 154 -5.44 7.11 8.02
CA ALA A 154 -6.20 6.69 9.18
C ALA A 154 -5.24 6.09 10.21
N THR A 155 -5.34 6.58 11.45
CA THR A 155 -4.67 5.90 12.55
C THR A 155 -5.35 4.54 12.65
N ALA A 156 -4.61 3.45 12.41
CA ALA A 156 -5.11 2.10 12.52
C ALA A 156 -5.82 1.95 13.87
N THR A 157 -7.14 2.01 13.88
CA THR A 157 -7.93 1.69 15.05
C THR A 157 -7.93 0.18 15.10
N SER A 158 -6.88 -0.38 15.66
CA SER A 158 -6.96 -1.70 16.28
C SER A 158 -8.10 -1.59 17.28
N GLY A 159 -9.24 -2.20 16.97
CA GLY A 159 -10.40 -2.22 17.84
C GLY A 159 -10.11 -2.97 19.13
N SER A 160 -9.41 -2.32 20.06
CA SER A 160 -9.53 -2.62 21.48
C SER A 160 -10.70 -1.79 21.99
N SER A 161 -11.85 -2.45 22.07
CA SER A 161 -13.01 -1.92 22.76
C SER A 161 -12.72 -1.95 24.26
N ASP A 162 -12.07 -0.93 24.81
CA ASP A 162 -12.10 -0.66 26.24
C ASP A 162 -13.07 0.49 26.51
N GLY A 163 -14.34 0.14 26.49
CA GLY A 163 -15.38 0.92 27.13
C GLY A 163 -15.36 0.65 28.62
N SER A 164 -14.89 1.60 29.42
CA SER A 164 -15.39 1.78 30.78
C SER A 164 -15.21 3.23 31.23
N THR A 165 -16.33 3.95 31.21
CA THR A 165 -16.58 5.13 32.02
C THR A 165 -16.74 4.69 33.47
N SER A 166 -16.02 5.31 34.42
CA SER A 166 -16.54 5.64 35.76
C SER A 166 -15.58 6.57 36.51
N THR A 167 -16.15 7.73 36.85
CA THR A 167 -15.74 8.80 37.75
C THR A 167 -15.39 8.33 39.16
N GLY A 168 -14.44 8.99 39.85
CA GLY A 168 -14.27 8.86 41.30
C GLY A 168 -13.02 9.52 41.87
N SER A 169 -13.20 10.70 42.46
CA SER A 169 -12.19 11.60 43.05
C SER A 169 -11.51 11.12 44.34
N ALA A 170 -10.33 11.70 44.62
CA ALA A 170 -9.90 12.34 45.88
C ALA A 170 -8.56 11.87 46.50
N THR A 171 -7.57 12.77 46.44
CA THR A 171 -6.89 13.42 47.59
C THR A 171 -5.74 12.72 48.34
N SER A 172 -4.57 13.35 48.17
CA SER A 172 -3.48 13.67 49.13
C SER A 172 -2.54 12.59 49.67
N GLY A 173 -1.25 12.87 49.46
CA GLY A 173 -0.12 12.31 50.20
C GLY A 173 1.16 13.12 49.92
N THR A 174 1.36 14.21 50.66
CA THR A 174 2.56 15.04 50.71
C THR A 174 3.76 14.27 51.27
N ALA A 175 4.94 14.40 50.64
CA ALA A 175 6.21 14.63 51.34
C ALA A 175 7.36 14.94 50.37
N SER A 176 7.97 16.09 50.60
CA SER A 176 9.15 16.65 49.95
C SER A 176 10.47 16.03 50.44
N SER A 177 11.50 16.05 49.60
CA SER A 177 12.82 16.66 49.91
C SER A 177 13.69 16.66 48.64
N THR A 178 14.11 17.83 48.11
CA THR A 178 15.43 18.49 48.33
C THR A 178 16.61 17.52 48.09
N SER A 179 17.66 17.80 47.32
CA SER A 179 18.26 19.01 46.71
C SER A 179 19.48 18.51 45.91
N GLY A 180 19.93 19.23 44.88
CA GLY A 180 21.22 18.92 44.25
C GLY A 180 21.53 19.64 42.96
N THR A 181 21.84 20.93 43.06
CA THR A 181 22.50 21.74 42.03
C THR A 181 23.92 21.21 41.76
N ALA A 182 24.33 21.04 40.50
CA ALA A 182 25.57 21.60 39.95
C ALA A 182 25.79 21.25 38.47
N SER A 183 26.15 22.31 37.75
CA SER A 183 26.63 22.39 36.37
C SER A 183 28.02 21.78 36.21
N SER A 184 28.33 21.22 35.03
CA SER A 184 29.67 21.19 34.44
C SER A 184 29.60 20.88 32.94
N THR A 185 30.05 21.84 32.16
CA THR A 185 30.51 21.74 30.77
C THR A 185 31.71 20.79 30.66
N GLU A 186 31.85 20.05 29.54
CA GLU A 186 33.05 19.99 28.69
C GLU A 186 33.08 18.74 27.78
N THR A 187 33.32 19.05 26.52
CA THR A 187 33.73 18.28 25.34
C THR A 187 34.84 17.25 25.60
N SER A 188 34.85 16.13 24.83
CA SER A 188 36.00 15.64 24.01
C SER A 188 36.05 14.11 23.78
N THR A 189 36.01 13.73 22.50
CA THR A 189 36.71 12.61 21.81
C THR A 189 36.19 11.15 21.96
N PRO A 190 36.19 10.36 20.85
CA PRO A 190 35.59 9.03 20.80
C PRO A 190 36.56 7.92 21.23
N ASN A 191 35.97 6.83 21.73
CA ASN A 191 36.69 5.64 22.14
C ASN A 191 37.08 4.77 20.93
N ALA A 192 38.34 4.35 20.89
CA ALA A 192 38.86 3.36 19.97
C ALA A 192 38.46 1.95 20.44
N GLY A 193 37.96 1.14 19.52
CA GLY A 193 37.73 -0.29 19.70
C GLY A 193 38.08 -1.00 18.39
N THR A 194 39.19 -1.71 18.42
CA THR A 194 39.80 -2.53 17.36
C THR A 194 38.98 -3.79 17.04
N GLU A 195 39.42 -4.49 15.97
CA GLU A 195 39.04 -5.84 15.49
C GLU A 195 38.00 -5.82 14.36
N ALA A 196 38.16 -6.45 13.19
CA ALA A 196 39.22 -7.27 12.63
C ALA A 196 39.14 -7.15 11.09
N ARG A 197 40.28 -7.15 10.41
CA ARG A 197 40.37 -7.17 8.94
C ARG A 197 40.16 -8.60 8.45
N GLY A 198 39.03 -8.85 7.79
CA GLY A 198 38.76 -10.07 7.03
C GLY A 198 38.73 -9.76 5.54
N GLU A 199 39.84 -10.06 4.87
CA GLU A 199 40.02 -10.00 3.42
C GLU A 199 39.08 -11.01 2.73
N ILE A 200 38.15 -10.54 1.87
CA ILE A 200 37.40 -11.44 0.98
C ILE A 200 37.81 -11.18 -0.47
N ARG A 201 38.52 -12.17 -0.97
CA ARG A 201 39.09 -12.28 -2.32
C ARG A 201 37.98 -12.24 -3.38
N TRP A 202 38.11 -11.28 -4.29
CA TRP A 202 37.42 -11.27 -5.58
C TRP A 202 37.84 -12.48 -6.43
N GLY A 203 36.95 -13.46 -6.56
CA GLY A 203 37.08 -14.54 -7.53
C GLY A 203 36.31 -14.20 -8.81
N LEU A 204 37.03 -13.67 -9.81
CA LEU A 204 36.58 -13.70 -11.20
C LEU A 204 36.49 -15.18 -11.65
N MET A 205 35.31 -15.62 -12.08
CA MET A 205 35.20 -16.77 -12.98
C MET A 205 34.45 -16.35 -14.24
N SER A 206 35.18 -16.43 -15.33
CA SER A 206 34.85 -16.03 -16.68
C SER A 206 33.76 -16.90 -17.31
N MET A 207 32.97 -16.25 -18.16
CA MET A 207 31.92 -16.80 -19.03
C MET A 207 32.45 -17.93 -19.93
N GLY A 208 31.75 -19.06 -19.94
CA GLY A 208 31.83 -20.09 -20.98
C GLY A 208 30.81 -19.80 -22.07
N VAL A 209 31.27 -19.50 -23.28
CA VAL A 209 30.46 -19.36 -24.51
C VAL A 209 30.30 -20.74 -25.14
N ALA A 210 29.07 -21.25 -25.20
CA ALA A 210 28.73 -22.40 -26.04
C ALA A 210 27.94 -21.90 -27.26
N MET A 211 28.62 -21.85 -28.41
CA MET A 211 28.00 -21.64 -29.72
C MET A 211 27.40 -22.97 -30.20
N ALA A 212 26.08 -23.05 -30.31
CA ALA A 212 25.39 -24.10 -31.05
C ALA A 212 24.77 -23.48 -32.31
N GLY A 213 25.48 -23.59 -33.43
CA GLY A 213 24.93 -23.31 -34.76
C GLY A 213 24.24 -24.56 -35.30
N PHE A 214 22.96 -24.45 -35.65
CA PHE A 214 22.30 -25.44 -36.50
C PHE A 214 21.55 -24.71 -37.61
N PHE A 215 22.18 -24.66 -38.79
CA PHE A 215 21.57 -24.25 -40.04
C PHE A 215 20.70 -25.39 -40.56
N GLY A 216 19.38 -25.21 -40.55
CA GLY A 216 18.43 -26.11 -41.20
C GLY A 216 17.64 -25.34 -42.25
N GLY A 217 18.14 -25.31 -43.48
CA GLY A 217 17.43 -24.83 -44.65
C GLY A 217 17.52 -25.88 -45.75
N LEU A 218 16.42 -26.57 -46.03
CA LEU A 218 16.24 -27.38 -47.24
C LEU A 218 14.84 -27.10 -47.78
N MET A 219 14.80 -26.24 -48.81
CA MET A 219 13.67 -26.09 -49.73
C MET A 219 13.83 -27.11 -50.84
N MET A 220 12.87 -28.03 -50.92
CA MET A 220 12.31 -28.65 -52.12
C MET A 220 10.84 -28.97 -51.81
#